data_AF-A0A7W1P0P3-F1
#
_entry.id   AF-A0A7W1P0P3-F1
#
_cell.length_a   1.000
_cell.length_b   1.000
_cell.length_c   1.000
_cell.angle_alpha   90.00
_cell.angle_beta   90.00
_cell.angle_gamma   90.00
#
_symmetry.space_group_name_H-M   'P 1'
#
loop_
_entity.id
_entity.type
_entity.pdbx_description
1 polymer ?
#
loop_
_entity_poly.entity_id
_entity_poly.type
_entity_poly.pdbx_seq_one_letter_code
_entity_poly.pdbx_strand_id
1 'polypeptide(L)'
;MNINMILLFVAGLVIASLGSKATFDREFAARYAEKSPKALLWRKLLGVERTTFAVHRVFGPLGMVLGLVIIVFGVLQPVRPNQQCRHVVRSR
;
A
#
# COMPACT_ATOMS: atom_id res chain seq x y z
N MET A 1 3.16 14.66 14.63
CA MET A 1 3.31 13.69 13.53
C MET A 1 3.38 14.49 12.23
N ASN A 2 4.42 14.32 11.41
CA ASN A 2 4.59 15.12 10.18
C ASN A 2 3.47 14.81 9.18
N ILE A 3 3.05 15.79 8.36
CA ILE A 3 2.04 15.58 7.29
C ILE A 3 2.38 14.36 6.42
N ASN A 4 3.66 14.17 6.09
CA ASN A 4 4.13 13.01 5.33
C ASN A 4 3.91 11.67 6.05
N MET A 5 4.07 11.64 7.38
CA MET A 5 3.80 10.43 8.17
C MET A 5 2.30 10.11 8.20
N ILE A 6 1.45 11.14 8.32
CA ILE A 6 -0.01 10.96 8.28
C ILE A 6 -0.44 10.41 6.91
N LEU A 7 0.11 10.95 5.81
CA LEU A 7 -0.14 10.46 4.45
C LEU A 7 0.28 8.99 4.28
N LEU A 8 1.46 8.62 4.75
CA LEU A 8 1.96 7.24 4.69
C LEU A 8 1.12 6.28 5.54
N PHE A 9 0.71 6.73 6.73
CA PHE A 9 -0.15 5.95 7.62
C PHE A 9 -1.51 5.68 7.00
N VAL A 10 -2.17 6.72 6.45
CA VAL A 10 -3.46 6.60 5.77
C VAL A 10 -3.33 5.71 4.52
N ALA A 11 -2.28 5.90 3.72
CA ALA A 11 -2.03 5.07 2.55
C ALA A 11 -1.84 3.58 2.92
N GLY A 12 -1.03 3.32 3.94
CA GLY A 12 -0.81 1.96 4.45
C GLY A 12 -2.09 1.32 4.98
N LEU A 13 -2.94 2.09 5.66
CA LEU A 13 -4.22 1.62 6.20
C LEU A 13 -5.24 1.32 5.10
N VAL A 14 -5.28 2.13 4.05
CA VAL A 14 -6.08 1.88 2.84
C VAL A 14 -5.58 0.63 2.11
N ILE A 15 -4.27 0.47 1.93
CA ILE A 15 -3.69 -0.71 1.28
C ILE A 15 -3.95 -1.98 2.09
N ALA A 16 -3.76 -1.92 3.41
CA ALA A 16 -4.00 -3.05 4.30
C ALA A 16 -5.46 -3.46 4.30
N SER A 17 -6.39 -2.49 4.39
CA SER A 17 -7.83 -2.76 4.38
C SER A 17 -8.32 -3.32 3.04
N LEU A 18 -7.82 -2.80 1.91
CA LEU A 18 -8.10 -3.34 0.58
C LEU A 18 -7.50 -4.75 0.40
N GLY A 19 -6.29 -4.99 0.88
CA GLY A 19 -5.64 -6.30 0.88
C GLY A 19 -6.41 -7.33 1.71
N SER A 20 -6.84 -6.95 2.92
CA SER A 20 -7.71 -7.78 3.76
C SER A 20 -9.02 -8.09 3.06
N LYS A 21 -9.71 -7.08 2.49
CA LYS A 21 -10.94 -7.31 1.71
C LYS A 21 -10.71 -8.26 0.54
N ALA A 22 -9.65 -8.08 -0.24
CA ALA A 22 -9.33 -8.98 -1.34
C ALA A 22 -9.03 -10.43 -0.89
N THR A 23 -8.53 -10.60 0.34
CA THR A 23 -8.20 -11.90 0.93
C THR A 23 -9.41 -12.64 1.50
N PHE A 24 -10.37 -11.92 2.08
CA PHE A 24 -11.56 -12.55 2.71
C PHE A 24 -12.79 -12.55 1.80
N ASP A 25 -12.88 -11.63 0.85
CA ASP A 25 -14.00 -11.49 -0.07
C ASP A 25 -13.59 -11.92 -1.49
N ARG A 26 -14.07 -13.10 -1.89
CA ARG A 26 -13.88 -13.64 -3.24
C ARG A 26 -14.54 -12.80 -4.32
N GLU A 27 -15.67 -12.16 -4.03
CA GLU A 27 -16.40 -11.34 -4.99
C GLU A 27 -15.61 -10.06 -5.29
N PHE A 28 -15.00 -9.48 -4.26
CA PHE A 28 -14.07 -8.36 -4.43
C PHE A 28 -12.86 -8.74 -5.28
N ALA A 29 -12.27 -9.92 -5.04
CA ALA A 29 -11.15 -10.43 -5.83
C ALA A 29 -11.53 -10.64 -7.31
N ALA A 30 -12.74 -11.16 -7.58
CA ALA A 30 -13.24 -11.35 -8.94
C ALA A 30 -13.42 -10.01 -9.67
N ARG A 31 -14.09 -9.04 -9.02
CA ARG A 31 -14.26 -7.69 -9.58
C ARG A 31 -12.93 -6.99 -9.82
N TYR A 32 -11.95 -7.19 -8.93
CA TYR A 32 -10.60 -6.66 -9.10
C TYR A 32 -9.87 -7.31 -10.27
N ALA A 33 -9.96 -8.64 -10.41
CA ALA A 33 -9.38 -9.39 -11.52
C ALA A 33 -9.97 -8.97 -12.88
N GLU A 34 -11.25 -8.61 -12.91
CA GLU A 34 -11.93 -8.19 -14.14
C GLU A 34 -11.66 -6.73 -14.53
N LYS A 35 -11.67 -5.82 -13.56
CA LYS A 35 -11.63 -4.37 -13.82
C LYS A 35 -10.23 -3.75 -13.69
N SER A 36 -9.31 -4.39 -12.98
CA SER A 36 -7.99 -3.79 -12.73
C SER A 36 -7.11 -3.88 -13.99
N PRO A 37 -6.51 -2.77 -14.44
CA PRO A 37 -5.58 -2.78 -15.58
C PRO A 37 -4.34 -3.64 -15.31
N LYS A 38 -3.93 -3.78 -14.04
CA LYS A 38 -2.84 -4.67 -13.64
C LYS A 38 -3.21 -6.14 -13.75
N ALA A 39 -4.48 -6.47 -13.52
CA ALA A 39 -5.00 -7.83 -13.70
C ALA A 39 -5.25 -8.17 -15.17
N LEU A 40 -5.35 -7.18 -16.05
CA LEU A 40 -5.62 -7.37 -17.48
C LEU A 40 -4.55 -8.24 -18.15
N LEU A 41 -3.29 -8.06 -17.79
CA LEU A 41 -2.18 -8.89 -18.29
C LEU A 41 -2.36 -10.36 -17.88
N TRP A 42 -2.61 -10.60 -16.59
CA TRP A 42 -2.82 -11.93 -16.02
C TRP A 42 -4.10 -12.59 -16.55
N ARG A 43 -5.17 -11.81 -16.75
CA ARG A 43 -6.45 -12.25 -17.31
C ARG A 43 -6.28 -12.76 -18.74
N LYS A 44 -5.49 -12.06 -19.55
CA LYS A 44 -5.18 -12.50 -20.93
C LYS A 44 -4.31 -13.76 -20.96
N LEU A 45 -3.43 -13.94 -19.96
CA LEU A 45 -2.45 -15.04 -19.95
C LEU A 45 -2.98 -16.33 -19.32
N LEU A 46 -3.81 -16.22 -18.28
CA LEU A 46 -4.25 -17.35 -17.43
C LEU A 46 -5.78 -17.53 -17.39
N GLY A 47 -6.55 -16.57 -17.90
CA GLY A 47 -7.99 -16.51 -17.76
C GLY A 47 -8.47 -15.88 -16.44
N VAL A 48 -9.75 -15.53 -16.39
CA VAL A 48 -10.36 -14.81 -15.25
C VAL A 48 -10.31 -15.66 -13.98
N GLU A 49 -10.68 -16.94 -14.02
CA GLU A 49 -10.76 -17.80 -12.83
C GLU A 49 -9.40 -17.95 -12.11
N ARG A 50 -8.33 -18.25 -12.86
CA ARG A 50 -6.98 -18.38 -12.29
C ARG A 50 -6.45 -17.04 -11.78
N THR A 51 -6.79 -15.95 -12.46
CA THR A 51 -6.43 -14.61 -12.01
C THR A 51 -7.15 -14.27 -10.71
N THR A 52 -8.44 -14.55 -10.59
CA THR A 52 -9.21 -14.37 -9.36
C THR A 52 -8.64 -15.20 -8.22
N PHE A 53 -8.25 -16.46 -8.47
CA PHE A 53 -7.61 -17.30 -7.47
C PHE A 53 -6.27 -16.71 -7.00
N ALA A 54 -5.43 -16.24 -7.93
CA ALA A 54 -4.16 -15.59 -7.60
C ALA A 54 -4.38 -14.26 -6.84
N VAL A 55 -5.36 -13.45 -7.24
CA VAL A 55 -5.72 -12.20 -6.56
C VAL A 55 -6.13 -12.47 -5.12
N HIS A 56 -6.98 -13.46 -4.91
CA HIS A 56 -7.49 -13.80 -3.59
C HIS A 56 -6.43 -14.44 -2.67
N ARG A 57 -5.61 -15.35 -3.22
CA ARG A 57 -4.70 -16.20 -2.42
C ARG A 57 -3.27 -15.69 -2.33
N VAL A 58 -2.84 -14.84 -3.28
CA VAL A 58 -1.47 -14.32 -3.34
C VAL A 58 -1.48 -12.81 -3.18
N PHE A 59 -2.16 -12.08 -4.08
CA PHE A 59 -2.08 -10.61 -4.08
C PHE A 59 -2.83 -9.94 -2.92
N GLY A 60 -3.95 -10.51 -2.46
CA GLY A 60 -4.68 -10.04 -1.29
C GLY A 60 -3.82 -10.07 -0.02
N PRO A 61 -3.27 -11.24 0.37
CA PRO A 61 -2.37 -11.35 1.51
C PRO A 61 -1.12 -10.50 1.34
N LEU A 62 -0.55 -10.42 0.12
CA LEU A 62 0.58 -9.52 -0.16
C LEU A 62 0.21 -8.06 0.10
N GLY A 63 -0.96 -7.61 -0.34
CA GLY A 63 -1.45 -6.26 -0.12
C GLY A 63 -1.64 -5.95 1.35
N MET A 64 -2.17 -6.90 2.12
CA MET A 64 -2.29 -6.78 3.57
C MET A 64 -0.92 -6.63 4.24
N VAL A 65 0.04 -7.49 3.91
CA VAL A 65 1.41 -7.45 4.45
C VAL A 65 2.12 -6.16 4.05
N LEU A 66 2.04 -5.75 2.78
CA LEU A 66 2.62 -4.49 2.29
C LEU A 66 2.04 -3.27 3.00
N GLY A 67 0.72 -3.22 3.18
CA GLY A 67 0.07 -2.14 3.93
C GLY A 67 0.56 -2.07 5.37
N LEU A 68 0.71 -3.23 6.03
CA LEU A 68 1.25 -3.31 7.39
C LEU A 68 2.70 -2.84 7.46
N VAL A 69 3.54 -3.27 6.51
CA VAL A 69 4.95 -2.84 6.41
C VAL A 69 5.04 -1.32 6.22
N ILE A 70 4.22 -0.74 5.34
CA ILE A 70 4.18 0.71 5.14
C ILE A 70 3.78 1.44 6.42
N ILE A 71 2.80 0.93 7.18
CA ILE A 71 2.40 1.50 8.47
C ILE A 71 3.58 1.46 9.46
N VAL A 72 4.22 0.29 9.60
CA VAL A 72 5.35 0.10 10.52
C VAL A 72 6.50 1.03 10.15
N PHE A 73 6.93 1.07 8.89
CA PHE A 73 8.00 1.96 8.44
C PHE A 73 7.60 3.43 8.56
N GLY A 74 6.37 3.81 8.23
CA GLY A 74 5.88 5.18 8.33
C GLY A 74 5.86 5.72 9.76
N VAL A 75 5.63 4.86 10.75
CA VAL A 75 5.68 5.19 12.18
C VAL A 75 7.12 5.15 12.72
N LEU A 76 7.94 4.20 12.27
CA LEU A 76 9.33 4.04 12.72
C LEU A 76 10.34 4.98 12.06
N GLN A 77 9.95 5.78 11.06
CA GLN A 77 10.89 6.75 10.49
C GLN A 77 11.32 7.76 11.56
N PRO A 78 12.63 7.86 11.89
CA PRO A 78 13.10 8.93 12.76
C PRO A 78 12.86 10.24 12.03
N VAL A 79 12.05 11.11 12.64
CA VAL A 79 11.91 12.50 12.22
C VAL A 79 13.32 13.10 12.27
N ARG A 80 13.99 13.21 11.11
CA ARG A 80 15.26 13.95 11.05
C ARG A 80 14.92 15.39 11.44
N PRO A 81 15.45 15.92 12.55
CA PRO A 81 15.20 17.31 12.90
C PRO A 81 15.78 18.18 11.79
N ASN A 82 14.94 19.10 11.32
CA ASN A 82 15.19 20.03 10.25
C ASN A 82 16.48 20.81 10.56
N GLN A 83 17.57 20.61 9.80
CA GLN A 83 18.85 21.32 9.98
C GLN A 83 18.81 22.77 9.47
N GLN A 84 17.70 23.48 9.66
CA GLN A 84 17.47 24.77 8.99
C GLN A 84 17.72 26.01 9.88
N CYS A 85 18.33 25.84 11.06
CA CYS A 85 18.64 26.94 11.98
C CYS A 85 20.14 27.09 12.29
N ARG A 86 21.03 27.09 11.27
CA ARG A 86 22.47 27.35 11.50
C ARG A 86 23.14 28.41 10.64
N HIS A 87 22.41 29.15 9.80
CA HIS A 87 23.05 30.12 8.89
C HIS A 87 22.67 31.60 9.08
N VAL A 88 21.87 31.98 10.08
CA VAL A 88 21.49 33.39 10.30
C VAL A 88 21.93 33.91 11.68
N VAL A 89 23.15 33.58 12.11
CA VAL A 89 23.83 34.26 13.23
C VAL A 89 25.30 34.48 12.85
N ARG A 90 25.56 35.14 11.73
CA ARG A 90 26.90 35.69 11.44
C ARG A 90 26.88 36.80 10.39
N SER A 91 26.41 37.97 10.79
CA SER A 91 26.92 39.24 10.25
C SER A 91 26.59 40.31 11.28
N ARG A 92 27.61 40.59 12.11
CA ARG A 92 27.79 41.89 12.75
C ARG A 92 28.02 42.94 11.68
#